data_AF-A0A392NXN5-F1
#
_entry.id   AF-A0A392NXN5-F1
#
_cell.length_a   1.000
_cell.length_b   1.000
_cell.length_c   1.000
_cell.angle_alpha   90.00
_cell.angle_beta   90.00
_cell.angle_gamma   90.00
#
_symmetry.space_group_name_H-M   'P 1'
#
loop_
_entity.id
_entity.type
_entity.pdbx_description
1 polymer ?
#
loop_
_entity_poly.entity_id
_entity_poly.type
_entity_poly.pdbx_seq_one_letter_code
_entity_poly.pdbx_strand_id
1 'polypeptide(L)'
;GPYYCGIGADKAYGRDIVDAHYKACLYAGINISGINGEVMPGQWEFQVGPSVGISAGDEIWAARYILERITEIAGVVVSFDPKPIP
;
A
#
# COMPACT_ATOMS: atom_id res chain seq x y z
N GLY A 1 4.16 14.11 -12.26
CA GLY A 1 4.87 15.13 -11.46
C GLY A 1 6.07 14.51 -10.77
N PRO A 2 6.69 15.17 -9.78
CA PRO A 2 7.88 14.66 -9.09
C PRO A 2 7.60 13.52 -8.07
N TYR A 3 6.33 13.21 -7.82
CA TYR A 3 5.89 12.28 -6.76
C TYR A 3 5.89 10.81 -7.19
N TYR A 4 5.46 10.52 -8.43
CA TYR A 4 5.40 9.15 -8.96
C TYR A 4 6.78 8.49 -8.94
N CYS A 5 6.90 7.37 -8.24
CA CYS A 5 8.16 6.66 -8.00
C CYS A 5 9.29 7.57 -7.45
N GLY A 6 8.94 8.68 -6.79
CA GLY A 6 9.88 9.67 -6.28
C GLY A 6 10.64 9.17 -5.04
N ILE A 7 11.81 9.77 -4.82
CA ILE A 7 12.62 9.60 -3.60
C ILE A 7 12.94 10.97 -3.00
N GLY A 8 13.12 11.03 -1.69
CA GLY A 8 13.36 12.27 -0.95
C GLY A 8 12.19 12.67 -0.05
N ALA A 9 12.51 13.36 1.04
CA ALA A 9 11.54 13.80 2.05
C ALA A 9 10.50 14.80 1.50
N ASP A 10 10.79 15.46 0.39
CA ASP A 10 9.94 16.41 -0.32
C ASP A 10 9.00 15.76 -1.35
N LYS A 11 9.11 14.44 -1.56
CA LYS A 11 8.38 13.73 -2.62
C LYS A 11 7.67 12.46 -2.15
N ALA A 12 8.27 11.71 -1.21
CA ALA A 12 7.81 10.38 -0.82
C ALA A 12 7.30 10.34 0.63
N TYR A 13 6.07 10.81 0.83
CA TYR A 13 5.45 10.86 2.17
C TYR A 13 4.91 9.48 2.58
N GLY A 14 5.24 9.02 3.79
CA GLY A 14 4.69 7.78 4.35
C GLY A 14 5.37 6.47 3.90
N ARG A 15 6.59 6.54 3.35
CA ARG A 15 7.33 5.35 2.90
C ARG A 15 7.48 4.27 3.97
N ASP A 16 7.65 4.66 5.23
CA ASP A 16 7.80 3.70 6.35
C ASP A 16 6.59 2.76 6.48
N ILE A 17 5.38 3.26 6.22
CA ILE A 17 4.13 2.48 6.25
C ILE A 17 4.14 1.46 5.11
N VAL A 18 4.55 1.89 3.92
CA VAL A 18 4.55 1.07 2.70
C VAL A 18 5.60 -0.04 2.79
N ASP A 19 6.81 0.28 3.25
CA ASP A 19 7.87 -0.69 3.43
C ASP A 19 7.54 -1.71 4.55
N ALA A 20 6.88 -1.26 5.62
CA ALA A 20 6.38 -2.13 6.67
C ALA A 20 5.26 -3.04 6.16
N HIS A 21 4.30 -2.51 5.40
CA HIS A 21 3.20 -3.26 4.79
C HIS A 21 3.71 -4.32 3.82
N TYR A 22 4.67 -3.97 2.97
CA TYR A 22 5.28 -4.91 2.03
C TYR A 22 5.92 -6.10 2.75
N LYS A 23 6.72 -5.83 3.79
CA LYS A 23 7.35 -6.88 4.60
C LYS A 23 6.33 -7.71 5.38
N ALA A 24 5.29 -7.07 5.92
CA ALA A 24 4.23 -7.77 6.65
C ALA A 24 3.43 -8.71 5.73
N CYS A 25 3.11 -8.28 4.52
CA CYS A 25 2.45 -9.12 3.51
C CYS A 25 3.32 -10.32 3.12
N LEU A 26 4.62 -10.11 2.85
CA LEU A 26 5.56 -11.19 2.58
C LEU A 26 5.64 -12.19 3.74
N TYR A 27 5.74 -11.70 4.97
CA TYR A 27 5.78 -12.55 6.16
C TYR A 27 4.48 -13.34 6.38
N ALA A 28 3.32 -12.73 6.10
CA ALA A 28 2.02 -13.37 6.19
C ALA A 28 1.76 -14.39 5.07
N GLY A 29 2.64 -14.49 4.07
CA GLY A 29 2.46 -15.37 2.92
C GLY A 29 1.49 -14.83 1.87
N ILE A 30 1.17 -13.54 1.90
CA ILE A 30 0.40 -12.88 0.84
C ILE A 30 1.29 -12.75 -0.39
N ASN A 31 0.75 -13.11 -1.57
CA ASN A 31 1.46 -13.03 -2.84
C ASN A 31 1.56 -11.57 -3.34
N ILE A 32 2.19 -10.70 -2.56
CA ILE A 32 2.44 -9.31 -2.94
C ILE A 32 3.58 -9.27 -3.97
N SER A 33 3.34 -8.60 -5.11
CA SER A 33 4.26 -8.59 -6.24
C SER A 33 4.98 -7.26 -6.46
N GLY A 34 4.50 -6.18 -5.85
CA GLY A 34 5.15 -4.88 -5.97
C GLY A 34 4.51 -3.79 -5.13
N ILE A 35 5.20 -2.66 -5.07
CA ILE A 35 4.77 -1.38 -4.49
C ILE A 35 5.36 -0.22 -5.31
N ASN A 36 4.63 0.90 -5.38
CA ASN A 36 5.16 2.16 -5.91
C ASN A 36 4.47 3.37 -5.28
N GLY A 37 5.19 4.50 -5.28
CA GLY A 37 4.59 5.81 -4.99
C GLY A 37 3.78 6.28 -6.18
N GLU A 38 2.56 6.74 -5.94
CA GLU A 38 1.63 7.17 -6.99
C GLU A 38 1.78 8.65 -7.36
N VAL A 39 1.01 9.08 -8.37
CA VAL A 39 1.13 10.43 -8.93
C VAL A 39 0.78 11.53 -7.93
N MET A 40 -0.17 11.29 -7.02
CA MET A 40 -0.57 12.24 -5.98
C MET A 40 0.34 12.10 -4.75
N PRO A 41 0.80 13.22 -4.13
CA PRO A 41 1.60 13.14 -2.91
C PRO A 41 0.83 12.44 -1.77
N GLY A 42 1.47 11.44 -1.16
CA GLY A 42 0.84 10.61 -0.12
C GLY A 42 -0.02 9.46 -0.64
N GLN A 43 -0.24 9.35 -1.95
CA GLN A 43 -0.87 8.19 -2.58
C GLN A 43 0.18 7.12 -2.89
N TRP A 44 -0.18 5.86 -2.68
CA TRP A 44 0.66 4.69 -2.92
C TRP A 44 -0.14 3.55 -3.52
N GLU A 45 0.55 2.65 -4.19
CA GLU A 45 -0.01 1.43 -4.78
C GLU A 45 0.75 0.20 -4.29
N PHE A 46 0.03 -0.91 -4.14
CA PHE A 46 0.58 -2.25 -3.95
C PHE A 46 -0.15 -3.24 -4.86
N GLN A 47 0.57 -4.22 -5.39
CA GLN A 47 0.01 -5.25 -6.27
C GLN A 47 0.00 -6.61 -5.57
N VAL A 48 -1.13 -7.33 -5.65
CA VAL A 48 -1.27 -8.71 -5.17
C VAL A 48 -1.53 -9.62 -6.37
N GLY A 49 -0.74 -10.68 -6.50
CA GLY A 49 -0.84 -11.68 -7.54
C GLY A 49 0.42 -11.83 -8.40
N PRO A 50 0.43 -12.81 -9.34
CA PRO A 50 -0.74 -13.53 -9.83
C PRO A 50 -1.30 -14.56 -8.84
N SER A 51 -2.59 -14.46 -8.54
CA SER A 51 -3.34 -15.37 -7.64
C SER A 51 -4.60 -15.87 -8.35
N VAL A 52 -5.03 -17.11 -8.08
CA VAL A 52 -6.03 -17.80 -8.93
C VAL A 52 -7.36 -17.94 -8.21
N GLY A 53 -8.44 -17.49 -8.87
CA GLY A 53 -9.80 -17.67 -8.39
C GLY A 53 -10.05 -16.95 -7.08
N ILE A 54 -10.57 -17.67 -6.08
CA ILE A 54 -10.98 -17.08 -4.80
C ILE A 54 -9.80 -16.50 -4.00
N SER A 55 -8.59 -17.05 -4.17
CA SER A 55 -7.43 -16.63 -3.38
C SER A 55 -7.02 -15.18 -3.66
N ALA A 56 -7.28 -14.67 -4.87
CA ALA A 56 -7.04 -13.26 -5.19
C ALA A 56 -7.89 -12.32 -4.31
N GLY A 57 -9.14 -12.70 -4.02
CA GLY A 57 -10.02 -11.97 -3.11
C GLY A 57 -9.57 -12.10 -1.66
N ASP A 58 -9.21 -13.32 -1.23
CA ASP A 58 -8.77 -13.57 0.15
C ASP A 58 -7.50 -12.77 0.47
N GLU A 59 -6.51 -12.80 -0.42
CA GLU A 59 -5.24 -12.12 -0.26
C GLU A 59 -5.38 -10.60 -0.31
N ILE A 60 -6.18 -10.03 -1.22
CA ILE A 60 -6.33 -8.56 -1.29
C ILE A 60 -7.03 -8.01 -0.05
N TRP A 61 -8.02 -8.73 0.50
CA TRP A 61 -8.70 -8.33 1.74
C TRP A 61 -7.78 -8.43 2.95
N ALA A 62 -7.00 -9.51 3.06
CA ALA A 62 -5.99 -9.63 4.10
C ALA A 62 -4.91 -8.55 3.99
N ALA A 63 -4.45 -8.22 2.77
CA ALA A 63 -3.47 -7.17 2.53
C ALA A 63 -4.00 -5.79 2.95
N ARG A 64 -5.28 -5.49 2.67
CA ARG A 64 -5.95 -4.26 3.11
C ARG A 64 -6.07 -4.18 4.63
N TYR A 65 -6.43 -5.30 5.28
CA TYR A 65 -6.46 -5.37 6.74
C TYR A 65 -5.09 -5.06 7.34
N ILE A 66 -4.02 -5.70 6.85
CA ILE A 66 -2.65 -5.44 7.33
C ILE A 66 -2.27 -3.97 7.13
N LEU A 67 -2.63 -3.36 5.98
CA LEU A 67 -2.38 -1.94 5.73
C LEU A 67 -3.03 -1.06 6.78
N GLU A 68 -4.33 -1.27 7.04
CA GLU A 68 -5.08 -0.47 8.01
C GLU A 68 -4.55 -0.65 9.44
N ARG A 69 -4.14 -1.87 9.81
CA ARG A 69 -3.46 -2.15 11.10
C ARG A 69 -2.13 -1.40 11.23
N ILE A 70 -1.33 -1.34 10.17
CA ILE A 70 -0.04 -0.60 10.19
C ILE A 70 -0.28 0.90 10.24
N THR A 71 -1.27 1.42 9.51
CA THR A 71 -1.62 2.84 9.58
C THR A 71 -2.15 3.23 10.95
N GLU A 72 -2.90 2.35 11.63
CA GLU A 72 -3.32 2.57 13.03
C GLU A 72 -2.11 2.74 13.96
N ILE A 73 -1.10 1.85 13.86
CA ILE A 73 0.13 1.93 14.66
C ILE A 73 0.90 3.23 14.37
N ALA A 74 0.91 3.67 13.11
CA ALA A 74 1.56 4.90 12.68
C ALA A 74 0.77 6.18 13.04
N GLY A 75 -0.47 6.04 13.52
CA GLY A 75 -1.34 7.18 13.81
C GLY A 75 -1.84 7.93 12.56
N VAL A 76 -1.99 7.22 11.43
CA VAL A 76 -2.45 7.77 10.14
C VAL A 76 -3.72 7.06 9.70
N VAL A 77 -4.54 7.72 8.87
CA VAL A 77 -5.76 7.14 8.28
C VAL A 77 -5.50 6.76 6.82
N VAL A 78 -5.86 5.53 6.45
CA VAL A 78 -5.93 5.10 5.05
C VAL A 78 -7.31 5.38 4.47
N SER A 79 -7.37 5.79 3.21
CA SER A 79 -8.62 5.95 2.46
C SER A 79 -8.55 5.16 1.15
N PHE A 80 -9.60 4.41 0.85
CA PHE A 80 -9.82 3.76 -0.45
C PHE A 80 -10.86 4.49 -1.31
N ASP A 81 -11.19 5.74 -0.95
CA ASP A 81 -12.08 6.58 -1.76
C ASP A 81 -11.48 6.80 -3.16
N PRO A 82 -12.28 6.68 -4.24
CA PRO A 82 -11.76 6.80 -5.60
C PRO A 82 -11.33 8.22 -5.99
N LYS A 83 -11.73 9.24 -5.23
CA LYS A 83 -11.44 10.65 -5.49
C LYS A 83 -11.33 11.42 -4.15
N PRO A 84 -10.26 11.18 -3.36
CA PRO A 84 -10.14 11.71 -2.01
C PRO A 84 -9.95 13.24 -1.99
N ILE A 85 -9.46 13.82 -3.10
CA ILE A 85 -9.30 15.26 -3.29
C ILE A 85 -10.01 15.66 -4.60
N PRO A 86 -10.94 16.65 -4.57
CA PRO A 86 -11.63 17.17 -5.75
C PRO A 86 -10.69 17.62 -6.88
#